data_AF-A0A0F2R7E8-F1
#
_entry.id   AF-A0A0F2R7E8-F1
#
_cell.length_a   1.000
_cell.length_b   1.000
_cell.length_c   1.000
_cell.angle_alpha   90.00
_cell.angle_beta   90.00
_cell.angle_gamma   90.00
#
_symmetry.space_group_name_H-M   'P 1'
#
loop_
_entity.id
_entity.type
_entity.pdbx_description
1 polymer ?
#
loop_
_entity_poly.entity_id
_entity_poly.type
_entity_poly.pdbx_seq_one_letter_code
_entity_poly.pdbx_strand_id
1 'polypeptide(L)'
;MAFTERFDTFVCEGDCIACEQDGFRIVARIVRDDCPDAPDQRQDGFWPSLYKDAPGFIGPGNNFRERFAKAQAEAEAIMKAWRRDDWFYCGIVLSVSLDGVILDEHAISLWGVEANYPGSDNAHLTEAADELHADAIVIGLRAAHRLCAALSRLEVRT
;
A
#
# COMPACT_ATOMS: atom_id res chain seq x y z
N MET A 1 -3.50 -11.08 -12.28
CA MET A 1 -2.66 -11.10 -11.08
C MET A 1 -1.33 -11.68 -11.46
N ALA A 2 -0.27 -10.89 -11.33
CA ALA A 2 1.11 -11.31 -11.56
C ALA A 2 1.68 -11.98 -10.30
N PHE A 3 1.30 -11.50 -9.11
CA PHE A 3 1.63 -12.15 -7.85
C PHE A 3 0.72 -13.37 -7.61
N THR A 4 1.34 -14.54 -7.38
CA THR A 4 0.63 -15.78 -7.02
C THR A 4 0.51 -15.97 -5.52
N GLU A 5 1.43 -15.38 -4.76
CA GLU A 5 1.37 -15.25 -3.30
C GLU A 5 0.54 -14.02 -2.93
N ARG A 6 -0.01 -14.04 -1.71
CA ARG A 6 -0.76 -12.92 -1.14
C ARG A 6 -0.11 -12.52 0.18
N PHE A 7 -0.24 -11.25 0.52
CA PHE A 7 0.01 -10.83 1.89
C PHE A 7 -0.92 -11.56 2.87
N ASP A 8 -0.41 -11.86 4.05
CA ASP A 8 -1.16 -12.53 5.10
C ASP A 8 -2.28 -11.64 5.65
N THR A 9 -3.22 -12.27 6.36
CA THR A 9 -4.32 -11.57 7.04
C THR A 9 -3.86 -10.62 8.15
N PHE A 10 -2.61 -10.75 8.57
CA PHE A 10 -1.94 -9.82 9.48
C PHE A 10 -0.51 -9.63 9.01
N VAL A 11 -0.11 -8.38 8.78
CA VAL A 11 1.20 -8.02 8.23
C VAL A 11 1.95 -7.03 9.10
N CYS A 12 3.26 -7.04 8.96
CA CYS A 12 4.19 -6.12 9.61
C CYS A 12 5.01 -5.36 8.57
N GLU A 13 5.65 -4.28 9.01
CA GLU A 13 6.66 -3.61 8.17
C GLU A 13 7.77 -4.61 7.78
N GLY A 14 8.13 -4.60 6.49
CA GLY A 14 9.14 -5.48 5.93
C GLY A 14 8.61 -6.77 5.32
N ASP A 15 7.36 -7.16 5.61
CA ASP A 15 6.73 -8.31 4.96
C ASP A 15 6.69 -8.10 3.44
N CYS A 16 6.91 -9.18 2.69
CA CYS A 16 7.02 -9.11 1.24
C CYS A 16 6.43 -10.32 0.53
N ILE A 17 5.97 -10.08 -0.70
CA ILE A 17 5.64 -11.11 -1.68
C ILE A 17 6.49 -10.88 -2.93
N ALA A 18 6.70 -11.93 -3.72
CA ALA A 18 7.51 -11.85 -4.94
C ALA A 18 6.84 -12.53 -6.13
N CYS A 19 7.19 -12.08 -7.32
CA CYS A 19 6.89 -12.76 -8.57
C CYS A 19 8.09 -12.67 -9.52
N GLU A 20 8.06 -13.52 -10.54
CA GLU A 20 9.03 -13.50 -11.63
C GLU A 20 8.30 -13.33 -12.96
N GLN A 21 8.77 -12.41 -13.78
CA GLN A 21 8.27 -12.20 -15.14
C GLN A 21 9.41 -11.79 -16.06
N ASP A 22 9.53 -12.45 -17.21
CA ASP A 22 10.52 -12.14 -18.25
C ASP A 22 11.97 -12.10 -17.74
N GLY A 23 12.28 -12.91 -16.71
CA GLY A 23 13.59 -12.97 -16.06
C GLY A 23 13.82 -11.91 -14.98
N PHE A 24 12.92 -10.94 -14.83
CA PHE A 24 12.92 -10.00 -13.72
C PHE A 24 12.28 -10.64 -12.49
N ARG A 25 12.89 -10.41 -11.33
CA ARG A 25 12.29 -10.69 -10.03
C ARG A 25 11.81 -9.38 -9.42
N ILE A 26 10.53 -9.33 -9.10
CA ILE A 26 9.83 -8.19 -8.52
C ILE A 26 9.45 -8.55 -7.10
N VAL A 27 9.78 -7.69 -6.15
CA VAL A 27 9.45 -7.88 -4.73
C VAL A 27 8.60 -6.69 -4.29
N ALA A 28 7.37 -6.96 -3.88
CA ALA A 28 6.52 -5.97 -3.23
C ALA A 28 6.71 -6.08 -1.72
N ARG A 29 7.09 -4.97 -1.08
CA ARG A 29 7.36 -4.90 0.35
C ARG A 29 6.47 -3.87 1.02
N ILE A 30 6.00 -4.18 2.23
CA ILE A 30 5.30 -3.25 3.10
C ILE A 30 6.33 -2.33 3.76
N VAL A 31 6.16 -1.03 3.57
CA VAL A 31 6.96 0.01 4.22
C VAL A 31 6.04 0.89 5.04
N ARG A 32 6.39 1.19 6.28
CA ARG A 32 5.53 1.99 7.14
C ARG A 32 5.46 3.44 6.63
N ASP A 33 4.26 4.02 6.59
CA ASP A 33 4.08 5.44 6.27
C ASP A 33 4.67 6.28 7.42
N ASP A 34 5.46 7.30 7.08
CA ASP A 34 6.15 8.17 8.04
C ASP A 34 5.32 9.42 8.40
N CYS A 35 4.16 9.60 7.77
CA CYS A 35 3.26 10.68 8.09
C CYS A 35 2.60 10.47 9.47
N PRO A 36 2.68 11.47 10.37
CA PRO A 36 2.16 11.35 11.73
C PRO A 36 0.64 11.55 11.83
N ASP A 37 -0.03 11.89 10.72
CA ASP A 37 -1.44 12.25 10.74
C ASP A 37 -2.30 11.02 11.09
N ALA A 38 -3.15 11.20 12.10
CA ALA A 38 -4.10 10.21 12.52
C ALA A 38 -5.21 10.00 11.47
N PRO A 39 -5.93 8.86 11.51
CA PRO A 39 -6.99 8.55 10.55
C PRO A 39 -8.05 9.66 10.43
N ASP A 40 -8.43 10.26 11.56
CA ASP A 40 -9.42 11.33 11.62
C ASP A 40 -8.93 12.70 11.09
N GLN A 41 -7.62 12.82 10.85
CA GLN A 41 -7.01 13.99 10.21
C GLN A 41 -6.88 13.78 8.69
N ARG A 42 -6.78 12.53 8.23
CA ARG A 42 -6.61 12.16 6.82
C ARG A 42 -7.94 11.91 6.10
N GLN A 43 -8.96 11.44 6.81
CA GLN A 43 -10.20 10.98 6.21
C GLN A 43 -11.36 11.91 6.55
N ASP A 44 -11.78 12.69 5.54
CA ASP A 44 -12.98 13.51 5.64
C ASP A 44 -14.20 12.65 5.98
N GLY A 45 -14.89 13.03 7.06
CA GLY A 45 -16.08 12.32 7.51
C GLY A 45 -15.80 11.05 8.33
N PHE A 46 -14.54 10.83 8.74
CA PHE A 46 -14.19 9.76 9.69
C PHE A 46 -15.08 9.80 10.94
N TRP A 47 -15.22 10.98 11.55
CA TRP A 47 -16.14 11.16 12.67
C TRP A 47 -17.57 11.37 12.16
N PRO A 48 -18.54 10.57 12.63
CA PRO A 48 -19.92 10.73 12.23
C PRO A 48 -20.48 12.04 12.77
N SER A 49 -21.49 12.58 12.08
CA SER A 49 -22.11 13.85 12.39
C SER A 49 -23.61 13.80 12.17
N LEU A 50 -24.34 14.56 12.99
CA LEU A 50 -25.77 14.82 12.82
C LEU A 50 -26.05 16.09 11.99
N TYR A 51 -25.01 16.83 11.63
CA TYR A 51 -25.13 18.09 10.89
C TYR A 51 -25.03 17.85 9.39
N LYS A 52 -26.06 18.26 8.64
CA LYS A 52 -26.20 17.98 7.21
C LYS A 52 -25.04 18.44 6.31
N ASP A 53 -24.34 19.50 6.72
CA ASP A 53 -23.27 20.10 5.94
C ASP A 53 -21.88 19.64 6.43
N ALA A 54 -21.83 18.75 7.42
CA ALA A 54 -20.59 18.16 7.89
C ALA A 54 -20.21 16.92 7.04
N PRO A 55 -18.92 16.69 6.74
CA PRO A 55 -18.47 15.55 5.93
C PRO A 55 -18.95 14.19 6.46
N GLY A 56 -19.02 14.01 7.78
CA GLY A 56 -19.47 12.76 8.40
C GLY A 56 -20.98 12.64 8.57
N PHE A 57 -21.79 13.44 7.87
CA PHE A 57 -23.24 13.43 8.05
C PHE A 57 -23.82 12.03 7.82
N ILE A 58 -24.43 11.44 8.85
CA ILE A 58 -24.98 10.08 8.80
C ILE A 58 -26.22 9.92 7.90
N GLY A 59 -26.60 10.96 7.18
CA GLY A 59 -27.76 11.01 6.29
C GLY A 59 -29.11 11.21 7.01
N PRO A 60 -30.18 11.50 6.26
CA PRO A 60 -31.53 11.57 6.81
C PRO A 60 -32.10 10.17 7.12
N GLY A 61 -33.30 10.12 7.74
CA GLY A 61 -34.08 8.90 7.93
C GLY A 61 -34.37 8.54 9.39
N ASN A 62 -35.16 7.47 9.57
CA ASN A 62 -35.55 6.98 10.90
C ASN A 62 -34.33 6.43 11.66
N ASN A 63 -34.44 6.39 12.99
CA ASN A 63 -33.44 5.84 13.90
C ASN A 63 -32.04 6.49 13.77
N PHE A 64 -31.97 7.74 13.30
CA PHE A 64 -30.70 8.45 13.07
C PHE A 64 -29.81 8.49 14.32
N ARG A 65 -30.39 8.56 15.53
CA ARG A 65 -29.63 8.51 16.79
C ARG A 65 -28.94 7.17 17.01
N GLU A 66 -29.61 6.07 16.71
CA GLU A 66 -29.05 4.72 16.82
C GLU A 66 -27.95 4.50 15.78
N ARG A 67 -28.18 4.92 14.54
CA ARG A 67 -27.16 4.88 13.48
C ARG A 67 -25.94 5.72 13.84
N PHE A 68 -26.15 6.92 14.38
CA PHE A 68 -25.07 7.78 14.87
C PHE A 68 -24.29 7.10 15.99
N ALA A 69 -24.97 6.55 17.00
CA ALA A 69 -24.31 5.87 18.10
C ALA A 69 -23.49 4.66 17.62
N LYS A 70 -24.01 3.90 16.65
CA LYS A 70 -23.29 2.78 16.03
C LYS A 70 -22.04 3.27 15.29
N ALA A 71 -22.17 4.27 14.41
CA ALA A 71 -21.04 4.82 13.66
C ALA A 71 -19.98 5.44 14.59
N GLN A 72 -20.42 6.08 15.69
CA GLN A 72 -19.53 6.67 16.69
C GLN A 72 -18.70 5.58 17.37
N ALA A 73 -19.34 4.48 17.79
CA ALA A 73 -18.66 3.36 18.41
C ALA A 73 -17.68 2.66 17.45
N GLU A 74 -18.04 2.56 16.16
CA GLU A 74 -17.15 2.01 15.12
C GLU A 74 -15.91 2.90 14.92
N ALA A 75 -16.09 4.22 14.73
CA ALA A 75 -14.98 5.17 14.59
C ALA A 75 -14.07 5.19 15.83
N GLU A 76 -14.64 5.14 17.04
CA GLU A 76 -13.88 5.04 18.28
C GLU A 76 -13.06 3.74 18.37
N ALA A 77 -13.62 2.61 17.93
CA ALA A 77 -12.93 1.33 17.89
C ALA A 77 -11.76 1.35 16.90
N ILE A 78 -11.96 1.92 15.71
CA ILE A 78 -10.91 2.10 14.69
C ILE A 78 -9.76 2.95 15.24
N MET A 79 -10.07 4.10 15.84
CA MET A 79 -9.05 4.96 16.47
C MET A 79 -8.33 4.28 17.62
N LYS A 80 -9.04 3.49 18.43
CA LYS A 80 -8.44 2.74 19.52
C LYS A 80 -7.46 1.69 18.99
N ALA A 81 -7.81 0.98 17.92
CA ALA A 81 -6.93 0.00 17.29
C ALA A 81 -5.69 0.68 16.69
N TRP A 82 -5.87 1.82 16.01
CA TRP A 82 -4.75 2.61 15.47
C TRP A 82 -3.79 3.06 16.57
N ARG A 83 -4.31 3.59 17.68
CA ARG A 83 -3.49 4.03 18.84
C ARG A 83 -2.73 2.90 19.53
N ARG A 84 -3.16 1.65 19.34
CA ARG A 84 -2.47 0.45 19.86
C ARG A 84 -1.47 -0.14 18.86
N ASP A 85 -1.33 0.47 17.68
CA ASP A 85 -0.53 -0.04 16.58
C ASP A 85 -1.04 -1.38 16.01
N ASP A 86 -2.34 -1.66 16.16
CA ASP A 86 -2.95 -2.88 15.61
C ASP A 86 -3.10 -2.80 14.08
N TRP A 87 -3.14 -1.58 13.53
CA TRP A 87 -3.23 -1.26 12.11
C TRP A 87 -2.54 0.07 11.82
N PHE A 88 -2.03 0.23 10.61
CA PHE A 88 -1.21 1.39 10.23
C PHE A 88 -1.37 1.73 8.74
N TYR A 89 -1.02 2.96 8.36
CA TYR A 89 -0.83 3.30 6.95
C TYR A 89 0.55 2.84 6.48
N CYS A 90 0.62 2.28 5.29
CA CYS A 90 1.83 1.80 4.67
C CYS A 90 1.95 2.23 3.21
N GLY A 91 3.16 2.09 2.69
CA GLY A 91 3.44 1.99 1.27
C GLY A 91 3.61 0.54 0.83
N ILE A 92 3.10 0.22 -0.35
CA ILE A 92 3.50 -0.96 -1.12
C ILE A 92 4.59 -0.51 -2.08
N VAL A 93 5.82 -0.95 -1.81
CA VAL A 93 7.02 -0.55 -2.57
C VAL A 93 7.53 -1.74 -3.36
N LEU A 94 7.60 -1.60 -4.69
CA LEU A 94 8.14 -2.63 -5.57
C LEU A 94 9.61 -2.35 -5.88
N SER A 95 10.46 -3.34 -5.63
CA SER A 95 11.82 -3.40 -6.16
C SER A 95 11.88 -4.31 -7.39
N VAL A 96 12.88 -4.10 -8.24
CA VAL A 96 13.10 -4.91 -9.43
C VAL A 96 14.57 -5.32 -9.54
N SER A 97 14.79 -6.59 -9.79
CA SER A 97 16.11 -7.19 -9.96
C SER A 97 16.17 -8.10 -11.19
N LEU A 98 17.36 -8.29 -11.73
CA LEU A 98 17.64 -9.18 -12.86
C LEU A 98 18.90 -9.98 -12.54
N ASP A 99 18.81 -11.31 -12.60
CA ASP A 99 19.93 -12.23 -12.30
C ASP A 99 20.62 -11.94 -10.94
N GLY A 100 19.82 -11.71 -9.90
CA GLY A 100 20.29 -11.39 -8.54
C GLY A 100 20.84 -9.97 -8.36
N VAL A 101 20.92 -9.16 -9.42
CA VAL A 101 21.34 -7.76 -9.35
C VAL A 101 20.11 -6.87 -9.18
N ILE A 102 20.06 -6.11 -8.08
CA ILE A 102 19.02 -5.10 -7.86
C ILE A 102 19.24 -3.96 -8.85
N LEU A 103 18.26 -3.75 -9.72
CA LEU A 103 18.28 -2.67 -10.71
C LEU A 103 17.71 -1.38 -10.13
N ASP A 104 16.66 -1.50 -9.32
CA ASP A 104 16.07 -0.41 -8.54
C ASP A 104 15.39 -0.97 -7.28
N GLU A 105 15.78 -0.45 -6.11
CA GLU A 105 15.22 -0.84 -4.81
C GLU A 105 13.82 -0.23 -4.57
N HIS A 106 13.50 0.87 -5.25
CA HIS A 106 12.26 1.63 -5.10
C HIS A 106 11.70 1.98 -6.49
N ALA A 107 11.53 0.98 -7.35
CA ALA A 107 11.12 1.17 -8.73
C ALA A 107 9.79 1.95 -8.82
N ILE A 108 8.80 1.54 -8.04
CA ILE A 108 7.49 2.19 -7.94
C ILE A 108 6.85 1.93 -6.58
N SER A 109 5.98 2.84 -6.12
CA SER A 109 5.26 2.66 -4.87
C SER A 109 3.89 3.34 -4.86
N LEU A 110 2.99 2.79 -4.05
CA LEU A 110 1.71 3.41 -3.65
C LEU A 110 1.73 3.58 -2.14
N TRP A 111 1.36 4.77 -1.64
CA TRP A 111 1.39 5.14 -0.21
C TRP A 111 0.00 5.47 0.31
N GLY A 112 -0.14 5.52 1.65
CA GLY A 112 -1.41 5.81 2.31
C GLY A 112 -2.38 4.62 2.29
N VAL A 113 -1.87 3.40 2.11
CA VAL A 113 -2.67 2.17 2.08
C VAL A 113 -2.84 1.64 3.51
N GLU A 114 -4.02 1.20 3.91
CA GLU A 114 -4.26 0.65 5.25
C GLU A 114 -3.81 -0.81 5.37
N ALA A 115 -2.88 -1.10 6.27
CA ALA A 115 -2.51 -2.46 6.66
C ALA A 115 -3.18 -2.86 7.97
N ASN A 116 -3.76 -4.06 8.02
CA ASN A 116 -4.47 -4.65 9.16
C ASN A 116 -5.72 -3.87 9.61
N TYR A 117 -6.33 -3.10 8.71
CA TYR A 117 -7.51 -2.32 9.04
C TYR A 117 -8.60 -3.20 9.67
N PRO A 118 -9.30 -2.77 10.74
CA PRO A 118 -10.28 -3.61 11.42
C PRO A 118 -11.32 -4.22 10.49
N GLY A 119 -11.38 -5.56 10.45
CA GLY A 119 -12.30 -6.31 9.60
C GLY A 119 -11.82 -6.55 8.16
N SER A 120 -10.63 -6.07 7.80
CA SER A 120 -9.95 -6.41 6.54
C SER A 120 -9.19 -7.72 6.65
N ASP A 121 -9.01 -8.39 5.51
CA ASP A 121 -8.13 -9.55 5.33
C ASP A 121 -6.82 -9.19 4.59
N ASN A 122 -6.58 -7.90 4.37
CA ASN A 122 -5.44 -7.34 3.62
C ASN A 122 -5.34 -7.76 2.14
N ALA A 123 -6.40 -8.34 1.54
CA ALA A 123 -6.35 -8.75 0.13
C ALA A 123 -5.98 -7.58 -0.81
N HIS A 124 -6.46 -6.38 -0.48
CA HIS A 124 -6.19 -5.15 -1.24
C HIS A 124 -4.71 -4.76 -1.29
N LEU A 125 -3.87 -5.20 -0.34
CA LEU A 125 -2.42 -4.96 -0.40
C LEU A 125 -1.78 -5.71 -1.59
N THR A 126 -2.28 -6.91 -1.89
CA THR A 126 -1.82 -7.69 -3.04
C THR A 126 -2.35 -7.10 -4.33
N GLU A 127 -3.60 -6.62 -4.35
CA GLU A 127 -4.19 -5.92 -5.49
C GLU A 127 -3.38 -4.65 -5.84
N ALA A 128 -3.01 -3.85 -4.83
CA ALA A 128 -2.15 -2.70 -5.01
C ALA A 128 -0.77 -3.07 -5.59
N ALA A 129 -0.16 -4.17 -5.13
CA ALA A 129 1.10 -4.66 -5.72
C ALA A 129 0.94 -5.07 -7.20
N ASP A 130 -0.16 -5.76 -7.52
CA ASP A 130 -0.49 -6.19 -8.88
C ASP A 130 -0.74 -5.02 -9.83
N GLU A 131 -1.42 -3.96 -9.36
CA GLU A 131 -1.65 -2.74 -10.14
C GLU A 131 -0.34 -2.06 -10.55
N LEU A 132 0.67 -2.07 -9.67
CA LEU A 132 1.98 -1.47 -9.91
C LEU A 132 2.93 -2.35 -10.73
N HIS A 133 2.61 -3.63 -10.90
CA HIS A 133 3.52 -4.63 -11.46
C HIS A 133 4.02 -4.27 -12.88
N ALA A 134 3.13 -3.88 -13.78
CA ALA A 134 3.48 -3.60 -15.17
C ALA A 134 4.48 -2.42 -15.28
N ASP A 135 4.30 -1.40 -14.45
CA ASP A 135 5.21 -0.24 -14.42
C ASP A 135 6.58 -0.61 -13.84
N ALA A 136 6.63 -1.47 -12.81
CA ALA A 136 7.88 -1.98 -12.27
C ALA A 136 8.72 -2.73 -13.34
N ILE A 137 8.07 -3.51 -14.21
CA ILE A 137 8.74 -4.17 -15.35
C ILE A 137 9.30 -3.14 -16.33
N VAL A 138 8.52 -2.11 -16.69
CA VAL A 138 8.97 -1.05 -17.61
C VAL A 138 10.20 -0.32 -17.04
N ILE A 139 10.21 -0.07 -15.74
CA ILE A 139 11.34 0.54 -15.04
C ILE A 139 12.56 -0.39 -15.05
N GLY A 140 12.38 -1.68 -14.75
CA GLY A 140 13.43 -2.69 -14.81
C GLY A 140 14.07 -2.80 -16.20
N LEU A 141 13.26 -2.87 -17.25
CA LEU A 141 13.72 -2.89 -18.65
C LEU A 141 14.55 -1.65 -18.98
N ARG A 142 14.09 -0.46 -18.58
CA ARG A 142 14.81 0.80 -18.80
C ARG A 142 16.15 0.80 -18.08
N ALA A 143 16.20 0.32 -16.83
CA ALA A 143 17.42 0.22 -16.04
C ALA A 143 18.42 -0.76 -16.68
N ALA A 144 17.96 -1.95 -17.09
CA ALA A 144 18.77 -2.95 -17.77
C ALA A 144 19.35 -2.42 -19.10
N HIS A 145 18.53 -1.77 -19.94
CA HIS A 145 19.00 -1.16 -21.19
C HIS A 145 20.10 -0.12 -20.95
N ARG A 146 19.94 0.71 -19.92
CA ARG A 146 20.95 1.71 -19.54
C ARG A 146 22.27 1.06 -19.11
N LEU A 147 22.20 -0.03 -18.33
CA LEU A 147 23.39 -0.78 -17.90
C LEU A 147 24.10 -1.44 -19.07
N CYS A 148 23.38 -2.14 -19.95
CA CYS A 148 23.96 -2.72 -21.16
C CYS A 148 24.68 -1.67 -22.01
N ALA A 149 24.05 -0.53 -22.28
CA ALA A 149 24.68 0.55 -23.04
C ALA A 149 25.91 1.17 -22.35
N ALA A 150 25.93 1.21 -21.01
CA ALA A 150 27.10 1.65 -20.26
C ALA A 150 28.26 0.64 -20.38
N LEU A 151 27.98 -0.65 -20.20
CA LEU A 151 28.97 -1.72 -20.28
C LEU A 151 29.58 -1.82 -21.69
N SER A 152 28.77 -1.80 -22.75
CA SER A 152 29.29 -1.82 -24.12
C SER A 152 30.22 -0.64 -24.42
N ARG A 153 29.99 0.53 -23.81
CA ARG A 153 30.89 1.68 -23.95
C ARG A 153 32.19 1.55 -23.16
N LEU A 154 32.20 0.77 -22.07
CA LEU A 154 33.41 0.48 -21.30
C LEU A 154 34.28 -0.54 -22.03
N GLU A 155 33.69 -1.58 -22.62
CA GLU A 155 34.41 -2.60 -23.40
C GLU A 155 35.11 -2.02 -24.64
N VAL A 156 34.52 -1.00 -25.28
CA VAL A 156 35.15 -0.29 -26.41
C VAL A 156 36.39 0.52 -25.97
N ARG A 157 36.57 0.78 -24.68
CA ARG A 157 37.69 1.56 -24.14
C ARG A 157 38.84 0.71 -23.60
N THR A 158 38.67 -0.61 -23.53
CA THR A 158 39.66 -1.59 -23.07
C THR A 158 40.26 -2.34 -24.25
#